data_AF-A0A936XMN5-F1
#
_entry.id   AF-A0A936XMN5-F1
#
_cell.length_a   1.000
_cell.length_b   1.000
_cell.length_c   1.000
_cell.angle_alpha   90.00
_cell.angle_beta   90.00
_cell.angle_gamma   90.00
#
_symmetry.space_group_name_H-M   'P 1'
#
loop_
_entity.id
_entity.type
_entity.pdbx_description
1 polymer ?
#
loop_
_entity_poly.entity_id
_entity_poly.type
_entity_poly.pdbx_seq_one_letter_code
_entity_poly.pdbx_strand_id
1 'polypeptide(L)'
;MQVLFGAFKPLSLAVCLALAPMVAAGASPASVPVSHGYATLTQDNSAAIGISDLRATRQDRLLRVQAELNNTSATNRQVYYRFEWMDQQGLAVWDDEPWKPLIVYGNNKQTISVSSPSFKATSFRLVVQNPN
;
A
#
# COMPACT_ATOMS: atom_id res chain seq x y z
N MET A 1 -37.48 21.34 -63.35
CA MET A 1 -37.74 21.62 -61.92
C MET A 1 -36.38 21.65 -61.22
N GLN A 2 -35.68 22.77 -61.35
CA GLN A 2 -35.34 23.73 -60.27
C GLN A 2 -34.33 23.23 -59.22
N VAL A 3 -33.09 23.71 -59.41
CA VAL A 3 -32.05 24.21 -58.48
C VAL A 3 -31.98 23.70 -57.03
N LEU A 4 -30.77 23.32 -56.56
CA LEU A 4 -30.20 23.87 -55.31
C LEU A 4 -28.69 23.54 -55.09
N PHE A 5 -27.86 24.59 -55.09
CA PHE A 5 -26.68 24.94 -54.26
C PHE A 5 -25.57 23.94 -53.82
N GLY A 6 -24.33 24.48 -53.82
CA GLY A 6 -23.21 24.09 -52.93
C GLY A 6 -21.93 23.69 -53.68
N ALA A 7 -21.00 24.59 -54.03
CA ALA A 7 -20.01 25.35 -53.24
C ALA A 7 -18.75 24.55 -52.78
N PHE A 8 -17.61 24.99 -53.33
CA PHE A 8 -16.24 25.03 -52.81
C PHE A 8 -15.42 23.73 -52.56
N LYS A 9 -14.25 23.70 -53.22
CA LYS A 9 -13.13 22.74 -53.20
C LYS A 9 -12.06 23.22 -52.18
N PRO A 10 -10.87 22.59 -52.11
CA PRO A 10 -10.40 21.44 -51.29
C PRO A 10 -9.50 21.87 -50.11
N LEU A 11 -8.86 20.90 -49.42
CA LEU A 11 -7.39 20.78 -49.20
C LEU A 11 -6.97 20.35 -47.77
N SER A 12 -5.95 19.48 -47.77
CA SER A 12 -4.88 19.27 -46.78
C SER A 12 -5.03 18.24 -45.65
N LEU A 13 -4.25 17.16 -45.81
CA LEU A 13 -3.61 16.36 -44.76
C LEU A 13 -2.77 17.27 -43.84
N ALA A 14 -2.86 17.07 -42.53
CA ALA A 14 -1.79 17.40 -41.60
C ALA A 14 -1.74 16.36 -40.47
N VAL A 15 -0.65 15.61 -40.47
CA VAL A 15 -0.21 14.66 -39.44
C VAL A 15 0.21 15.46 -38.21
N CYS A 16 -0.42 15.23 -37.05
CA CYS A 16 0.06 15.78 -35.79
C CYS A 16 0.84 14.72 -35.01
N LEU A 17 2.13 15.03 -34.86
CA LEU A 17 3.16 14.34 -34.08
C LEU A 17 2.71 14.03 -32.64
N ALA A 18 3.06 12.83 -32.21
CA ALA A 18 2.99 12.39 -30.82
C ALA A 18 3.93 13.20 -29.91
N LEU A 19 3.43 13.62 -28.75
CA LEU A 19 4.24 13.90 -27.57
C LEU A 19 3.66 13.13 -26.39
N ALA A 20 4.41 12.11 -25.94
CA ALA A 20 4.13 11.37 -24.73
C ALA A 20 4.70 12.15 -23.52
N PRO A 21 3.93 12.42 -22.46
CA PRO A 21 4.52 12.80 -21.19
C PRO A 21 5.06 11.54 -20.50
N MET A 22 6.38 11.53 -20.29
CA MET A 22 7.10 10.61 -19.41
C MET A 22 6.47 10.70 -18.00
N VAL A 23 5.67 9.71 -17.61
CA VAL A 23 5.30 9.53 -16.21
C VAL A 23 6.49 8.89 -15.52
N ALA A 24 7.22 9.68 -14.74
CA ALA A 24 8.22 9.16 -13.81
C ALA A 24 7.49 8.27 -12.79
N ALA A 25 7.65 6.96 -12.94
CA ALA A 25 7.24 6.00 -11.93
C ALA A 25 8.18 6.14 -10.74
N GLY A 26 7.84 7.04 -9.81
CA GLY A 26 8.33 6.95 -8.45
C GLY A 26 7.86 5.61 -7.89
N ALA A 27 8.79 4.69 -7.63
CA ALA A 27 8.49 3.45 -6.94
C ALA A 27 8.06 3.79 -5.52
N SER A 28 6.77 4.03 -5.32
CA SER A 28 6.16 4.14 -4.00
C SER A 28 6.39 2.84 -3.24
N PRO A 29 6.65 2.89 -1.92
CA PRO A 29 6.82 1.69 -1.10
C PRO A 29 5.61 0.77 -1.28
N ALA A 30 5.86 -0.53 -1.49
CA ALA A 30 4.82 -1.52 -1.72
C ALA A 30 3.80 -1.44 -0.58
N SER A 31 2.56 -1.08 -0.93
CA SER A 31 1.47 -0.87 0.04
C SER A 31 0.32 -1.83 -0.24
N VAL A 32 -0.18 -2.49 0.81
CA VAL A 32 -1.28 -3.46 0.73
C VAL A 32 -2.53 -2.87 1.39
N PRO A 33 -3.59 -2.52 0.65
CA PRO A 33 -4.81 -1.96 1.23
C PRO A 33 -5.72 -3.06 1.81
N VAL A 34 -6.41 -2.74 2.91
CA VAL A 34 -7.45 -3.57 3.53
C VAL A 34 -8.62 -2.71 4.00
N SER A 35 -9.78 -3.32 4.24
CA SER A 35 -11.02 -2.62 4.60
C SER A 35 -10.92 -1.66 5.79
N HIS A 36 -9.91 -1.80 6.65
CA HIS A 36 -9.69 -0.97 7.84
C HIS A 36 -8.26 -0.45 7.94
N GLY A 37 -7.53 -0.30 6.83
CA GLY A 37 -6.15 0.19 6.90
C GLY A 37 -5.30 -0.22 5.71
N TYR A 38 -3.99 -0.13 5.90
CA TYR A 38 -3.02 -0.61 4.93
C TYR A 38 -1.71 -0.98 5.61
N ALA A 39 -0.88 -1.70 4.89
CA ALA A 39 0.51 -1.90 5.29
C ALA A 39 1.45 -1.28 4.26
N THR A 40 2.62 -0.85 4.74
CA THR A 40 3.68 -0.26 3.94
C THR A 40 5.00 -0.94 4.28
N LEU A 41 5.70 -1.39 3.25
CA LEU A 41 7.05 -1.92 3.34
C LEU A 41 8.05 -0.82 2.95
N THR A 42 8.99 -0.47 3.83
CA THR A 42 10.07 0.46 3.48
C THR A 42 10.92 -0.13 2.35
N GLN A 43 11.47 0.71 1.47
CA GLN A 43 12.00 0.35 0.14
C GLN A 43 13.03 -0.80 0.14
N ASP A 44 13.79 -0.96 1.22
CA ASP A 44 14.77 -2.02 1.47
C ASP A 44 14.15 -3.41 1.74
N ASN A 45 12.86 -3.45 2.11
CA ASN A 45 12.13 -4.65 2.50
C ASN A 45 11.59 -5.44 1.28
N SER A 46 11.38 -4.76 0.15
CA SER A 46 10.70 -5.28 -1.06
C SER A 46 11.34 -6.52 -1.70
N ALA A 47 12.64 -6.79 -1.46
CA ALA A 47 13.36 -7.84 -2.19
C ALA A 47 13.16 -9.25 -1.60
N ALA A 48 12.99 -9.38 -0.28
CA ALA A 48 12.95 -10.68 0.40
C ALA A 48 11.78 -10.84 1.37
N ILE A 49 11.25 -9.74 1.92
CA ILE A 49 10.11 -9.77 2.82
C ILE A 49 8.90 -9.20 2.07
N GLY A 50 7.82 -9.97 2.03
CA GLY A 50 6.54 -9.56 1.48
C GLY A 50 5.45 -9.65 2.54
N ILE A 51 4.34 -8.97 2.29
CA ILE A 51 3.10 -9.15 3.08
C ILE A 51 2.19 -10.05 2.26
N SER A 52 1.98 -11.28 2.70
CA SER A 52 1.17 -12.27 2.00
C SER A 52 -0.30 -12.22 2.37
N ASP A 53 -0.62 -11.79 3.59
CA ASP A 53 -1.99 -11.57 4.05
C ASP A 53 -2.04 -10.35 4.96
N LEU A 54 -3.07 -9.54 4.80
CA LEU A 54 -3.39 -8.47 5.72
C LEU A 54 -4.89 -8.44 5.89
N ARG A 55 -5.35 -8.45 7.13
CA ARG A 55 -6.77 -8.39 7.44
C ARG A 55 -7.00 -7.70 8.77
N ALA A 56 -8.14 -7.07 8.87
CA ALA A 56 -8.57 -6.43 10.10
C ALA A 56 -10.08 -6.56 10.26
N THR A 57 -10.49 -6.85 11.49
CA THR A 57 -11.89 -6.99 11.87
C THR A 57 -12.16 -6.20 13.14
N ARG A 58 -13.41 -5.74 13.31
CA ARG A 58 -13.84 -5.17 14.59
C ARG A 58 -14.42 -6.27 15.46
N GLN A 59 -13.86 -6.41 16.65
CA GLN A 59 -14.32 -7.33 17.68
C GLN A 59 -14.31 -6.60 19.02
N ASP A 60 -15.40 -6.65 19.78
CA ASP A 60 -15.53 -5.99 21.09
C ASP A 60 -15.23 -4.48 21.07
N ARG A 61 -15.60 -3.82 19.96
CA ARG A 61 -15.32 -2.40 19.65
C ARG A 61 -13.84 -2.07 19.43
N LEU A 62 -12.95 -3.06 19.45
CA LEU A 62 -11.53 -2.90 19.12
C LEU A 62 -11.27 -3.41 17.70
N LEU A 63 -10.26 -2.81 17.06
CA LEU A 63 -9.77 -3.28 15.78
C LEU A 63 -8.74 -4.38 16.02
N ARG A 64 -9.03 -5.60 15.58
CA ARG A 64 -8.09 -6.72 15.61
C ARG A 64 -7.46 -6.85 14.23
N VAL A 65 -6.15 -6.73 14.16
CA VAL A 65 -5.37 -6.79 12.94
C VAL A 65 -4.56 -8.07 12.93
N GLN A 66 -4.53 -8.73 11.78
CA GLN A 66 -3.67 -9.86 11.50
C GLN A 66 -2.91 -9.60 10.20
N ALA A 67 -1.59 -9.72 10.27
CA ALA A 67 -0.69 -9.55 9.13
C ALA A 67 0.20 -10.77 9.02
N GLU A 68 0.41 -11.26 7.82
CA GLU A 68 1.32 -12.36 7.51
C GLU A 68 2.50 -11.81 6.70
N LEU A 69 3.69 -11.89 7.29
CA LEU A 69 4.95 -11.58 6.62
C LEU A 69 5.52 -12.86 6.03
N ASN A 70 5.90 -12.82 4.77
CA ASN A 70 6.48 -13.94 4.06
C ASN A 70 7.94 -13.64 3.69
N ASN A 71 8.85 -14.52 4.09
CA ASN A 71 10.24 -14.45 3.68
C ASN A 71 10.50 -15.39 2.51
N THR A 72 10.82 -14.81 1.35
CA THR A 72 11.14 -15.54 0.11
C THR A 72 12.61 -15.95 0.02
N SER A 73 13.44 -15.53 0.98
CA SER A 73 14.86 -15.88 1.07
C SER A 73 15.07 -17.11 1.95
N ALA A 74 16.11 -17.89 1.67
CA ALA A 74 16.51 -19.04 2.50
C ALA A 74 17.11 -18.64 3.86
N THR A 75 17.52 -17.39 4.04
CA THR A 75 18.12 -16.88 5.29
C THR A 75 17.09 -16.21 6.18
N ASN A 76 17.26 -16.31 7.50
CA ASN A 76 16.46 -15.54 8.46
C ASN A 76 16.65 -14.04 8.24
N ARG A 77 15.56 -13.28 8.38
CA ARG A 77 15.57 -11.83 8.29
C ARG A 77 15.00 -11.24 9.57
N GLN A 78 15.76 -10.34 10.17
CA GLN A 78 15.23 -9.51 11.25
C GLN A 78 14.55 -8.30 10.61
N VAL A 79 13.36 -7.97 11.09
CA VAL A 79 12.62 -6.77 10.73
C VAL A 79 12.16 -6.10 12.00
N TYR A 80 11.82 -4.82 11.89
CA TYR A 80 11.08 -4.10 12.91
C TYR A 80 9.75 -3.70 12.34
N TYR A 81 8.71 -3.80 13.15
CA TYR A 81 7.37 -3.37 12.77
C TYR A 81 6.76 -2.46 13.83
N ARG A 82 5.86 -1.58 13.40
CA ARG A 82 5.02 -0.78 14.27
C ARG A 82 3.63 -0.59 13.66
N PHE A 83 2.65 -0.34 14.52
CA PHE A 83 1.31 0.03 14.12
C PHE A 83 1.06 1.49 14.45
N GLU A 84 0.56 2.23 13.47
CA GLU A 84 0.02 3.58 13.66
C GLU A 84 -1.51 3.46 13.66
N TRP A 85 -2.16 3.86 14.74
CA TRP A 85 -3.60 3.73 14.91
C TRP A 85 -4.29 5.04 14.53
N MET A 86 -5.30 4.97 13.66
CA MET A 86 -5.98 6.14 13.10
C MET A 86 -7.50 6.05 13.25
N ASP A 87 -8.16 7.21 13.21
CA ASP A 87 -9.61 7.30 13.04
C ASP A 87 -10.03 7.17 11.56
N GLN A 88 -11.30 7.43 11.28
CA GLN A 88 -11.89 7.30 9.95
C GLN A 88 -11.46 8.45 9.03
N GLN A 89 -11.02 9.56 9.63
CA GLN A 89 -10.49 10.72 8.95
C GLN A 89 -8.99 10.58 8.66
N GLY A 90 -8.34 9.50 9.14
CA GLY A 90 -6.92 9.26 8.96
C GLY A 90 -6.03 10.01 9.96
N LEU A 91 -6.62 10.55 11.03
CA LEU A 91 -5.87 11.21 12.11
C LEU A 91 -5.40 10.18 13.13
N ALA A 92 -4.20 10.37 13.67
CA ALA A 92 -3.67 9.52 14.72
C ALA A 92 -4.52 9.63 15.99
N VAL A 93 -4.91 8.48 16.55
CA VAL A 93 -5.73 8.40 17.78
C VAL A 93 -4.97 7.79 18.96
N TRP A 94 -3.72 7.43 18.73
CA TRP A 94 -2.81 6.84 19.70
C TRP A 94 -1.41 7.40 19.49
N ASP A 95 -0.61 7.35 20.55
CA ASP A 95 0.80 7.72 20.48
C ASP A 95 1.59 6.74 19.60
N ASP A 96 2.72 7.21 19.06
CA ASP A 96 3.60 6.38 18.25
C ASP A 96 4.07 5.15 19.06
N GLU A 97 3.77 3.95 18.52
CA GLU A 97 4.29 2.72 19.12
C GLU A 97 5.80 2.58 18.89
N PRO A 98 6.55 2.07 19.88
CA PRO A 98 7.95 1.74 19.67
C PRO A 98 8.07 0.61 18.64
N TRP A 99 9.18 0.62 17.90
CA TRP A 99 9.53 -0.42 16.96
C TRP A 99 9.69 -1.77 17.66
N LYS A 100 8.93 -2.77 17.23
CA LYS A 100 8.98 -4.13 17.76
C LYS A 100 9.85 -5.01 16.86
N PRO A 101 10.88 -5.68 17.38
CA PRO A 101 11.68 -6.61 16.59
C PRO A 101 10.87 -7.86 16.27
N LEU A 102 11.07 -8.40 15.08
CA LEU A 102 10.52 -9.68 14.63
C LEU A 102 11.51 -10.39 13.72
N ILE A 103 11.72 -11.68 13.95
CA ILE A 103 12.50 -12.53 13.05
C ILE A 103 11.53 -13.31 12.16
N VAL A 104 11.69 -13.18 10.85
CA VAL A 104 11.00 -13.99 9.85
C VAL A 104 11.99 -15.03 9.35
N TYR A 105 11.76 -16.30 9.69
CA TYR A 105 12.65 -17.39 9.31
C TYR A 105 12.70 -17.59 7.79
N GLY A 106 13.80 -18.14 7.28
CA GLY A 106 13.97 -18.38 5.85
C GLY A 106 12.89 -19.31 5.27
N ASN A 107 12.40 -19.00 4.08
CA ASN A 107 11.32 -19.70 3.39
C ASN A 107 10.08 -19.94 4.27
N ASN A 108 9.82 -19.05 5.23
CA ASN A 108 8.75 -19.19 6.19
C ASN A 108 7.91 -17.92 6.28
N LYS A 109 6.71 -18.10 6.82
CA LYS A 109 5.77 -17.04 7.12
C LYS A 109 5.69 -16.80 8.61
N GLN A 110 5.52 -15.54 8.98
CA GLN A 110 5.34 -15.11 10.35
C GLN A 110 4.09 -14.25 10.48
N THR A 111 3.20 -14.67 11.38
CA THR A 111 1.95 -13.98 11.64
C THR A 111 2.09 -13.02 12.81
N ILE A 112 1.69 -11.78 12.60
CA ILE A 112 1.50 -10.77 13.63
C ILE A 112 0.01 -10.66 13.92
N SER A 113 -0.36 -10.64 15.19
CA SER A 113 -1.75 -10.39 15.62
C SER A 113 -1.76 -9.38 16.75
N VAL A 114 -2.49 -8.28 16.55
CA VAL A 114 -2.56 -7.17 17.51
C VAL A 114 -3.98 -6.64 17.58
N SER A 115 -4.38 -6.15 18.75
CA SER A 115 -5.62 -5.41 18.94
C SER A 115 -5.30 -3.94 19.14
N SER A 116 -6.17 -3.06 18.63
CA SER A 116 -6.04 -1.63 18.85
C SER A 116 -6.02 -1.29 20.34
N PRO A 117 -5.19 -0.32 20.77
CA PRO A 117 -5.11 0.09 22.17
C PRO A 117 -6.33 0.90 22.63
N SER A 118 -7.14 1.40 21.69
CA SER A 118 -8.29 2.26 21.95
C SER A 118 -9.46 1.96 21.00
N PHE A 119 -10.69 2.10 21.49
CA PHE A 119 -11.92 1.99 20.71
C PHE A 119 -12.08 3.12 19.67
N LYS A 120 -11.25 4.17 19.77
CA LYS A 120 -11.21 5.27 18.79
C LYS A 120 -10.53 4.86 17.48
N ALA A 121 -9.71 3.79 17.49
CA ALA A 121 -9.02 3.32 16.31
C ALA A 121 -9.99 2.61 15.37
N THR A 122 -10.24 3.22 14.22
CA THR A 122 -11.08 2.64 13.16
C THR A 122 -10.26 2.21 11.95
N SER A 123 -9.03 2.71 11.85
CA SER A 123 -8.07 2.39 10.80
C SER A 123 -6.68 2.16 11.40
N PHE A 124 -5.78 1.55 10.63
CA PHE A 124 -4.38 1.38 11.01
C PHE A 124 -3.43 1.48 9.82
N ARG A 125 -2.16 1.75 10.11
CA ARG A 125 -1.04 1.58 9.20
C ARG A 125 -0.04 0.62 9.84
N LEU A 126 0.27 -0.47 9.15
CA LEU A 126 1.40 -1.33 9.52
C LEU A 126 2.63 -0.85 8.77
N VAL A 127 3.68 -0.46 9.51
CA VAL A 127 4.97 -0.09 8.93
C VAL A 127 5.98 -1.17 9.26
N VAL A 128 6.72 -1.64 8.26
CA VAL A 128 7.77 -2.66 8.41
C VAL A 128 9.08 -2.16 7.82
N GLN A 129 10.17 -2.25 8.58
CA GLN A 129 11.52 -1.80 8.21
C GLN A 129 12.58 -2.87 8.51
N ASN A 130 13.70 -2.88 7.78
CA ASN A 130 14.88 -3.70 8.10
C ASN A 130 15.85 -2.91 9.01
N PRO A 131 16.68 -3.57 9.85
CA PRO A 131 17.85 -2.99 10.54
C PRO A 131 18.92 -2.24 9.72
N ASN A 132 18.75 -2.01 8.41
CA ASN A 132 19.80 -1.72 7.40
C ASN A 132 20.54 -2.96 6.89
#